data_AF-U5N8U3-F1
#
_entry.id   AF-U5N8U3-F1
#
_cell.length_a   1.000
_cell.length_b   1.000
_cell.length_c   1.000
_cell.angle_alpha   90.00
_cell.angle_beta   90.00
_cell.angle_gamma   90.00
#
_symmetry.space_group_name_H-M   'P 1'
#
loop_
_entity.id
_entity.type
_entity.pdbx_description
1 polymer ?
#
loop_
_entity_poly.entity_id
_entity_poly.type
_entity_poly.pdbx_seq_one_letter_code
_entity_poly.pdbx_strand_id
1 'polypeptide(L)'
;MHQRIAFLLLTCMALAACAPHHPLGIADDHWQALSNEQRLQAYGEQAAIDRAENERQAAEARASEAEALRKNAELAERRRVARDGERVQCVLGDAEASIGNRWRKIEPVALDLVLGLRVPLTLIEPADRSIRRRMAANATFDGQIVSLCPGDSADDDPGNCVRMLGTYGDYRRGIDQRIDSSHFLRGRLRCEWPYRSGALHDRRH
;
A
#
# COMPACT_ATOMS: atom_id res chain seq x y z
N MET A 1 -45.44 -12.12 -13.26
CA MET A 1 -44.96 -13.48 -13.59
C MET A 1 -43.43 -13.54 -13.72
N HIS A 2 -42.79 -12.56 -14.38
CA HIS A 2 -41.32 -12.51 -14.58
C HIS A 2 -40.46 -12.47 -13.29
N GLN A 3 -40.94 -11.83 -12.22
CA GLN A 3 -40.19 -11.70 -10.96
C GLN A 3 -40.04 -13.02 -10.19
N ARG A 4 -41.00 -13.94 -10.30
CA ARG A 4 -40.93 -15.28 -9.70
C ARG A 4 -39.97 -16.20 -10.45
N ILE A 5 -39.88 -16.05 -11.78
CA ILE A 5 -38.98 -16.82 -12.64
C ILE A 5 -37.52 -16.41 -12.41
N ALA A 6 -37.25 -15.10 -12.26
CA ALA A 6 -35.92 -14.59 -11.95
C ALA A 6 -35.41 -15.09 -10.59
N PHE A 7 -36.28 -15.14 -9.58
CA PHE A 7 -35.92 -15.64 -8.24
C PHE A 7 -35.62 -17.14 -8.25
N LEU A 8 -36.38 -17.93 -9.01
CA LEU A 8 -36.15 -19.36 -9.21
C LEU A 8 -34.83 -19.65 -9.93
N LEU A 9 -34.51 -18.90 -10.99
CA LEU A 9 -33.25 -19.03 -11.72
C LEU A 9 -32.02 -18.68 -10.86
N LEU A 10 -32.12 -17.60 -10.08
CA LEU A 10 -31.05 -17.20 -9.14
C LEU A 10 -30.81 -18.26 -8.06
N THR A 11 -31.88 -18.89 -7.57
CA THR A 11 -31.81 -19.93 -6.55
C THR A 11 -31.18 -21.22 -7.11
N CYS A 12 -31.55 -21.63 -8.33
CA CYS A 12 -30.94 -22.79 -8.98
C CYS A 12 -29.44 -22.59 -9.28
N MET A 13 -29.01 -21.37 -9.66
CA MET A 13 -27.59 -21.06 -9.86
C MET A 13 -26.79 -21.07 -8.56
N ALA A 14 -27.38 -20.58 -7.45
CA ALA A 14 -26.73 -20.60 -6.14
C ALA A 14 -26.52 -22.04 -5.61
N LEU A 15 -27.42 -22.97 -5.93
CA LEU A 15 -27.31 -24.38 -5.53
C LEU A 15 -26.25 -25.15 -6.33
N ALA A 16 -25.99 -24.78 -7.59
CA ALA A 16 -24.97 -25.43 -8.43
C ALA A 16 -23.52 -25.09 -7.99
N ALA A 17 -23.32 -23.96 -7.31
CA ALA A 17 -22.01 -23.54 -6.79
C ALA A 17 -21.57 -24.30 -5.52
N CYS A 18 -22.48 -25.03 -4.87
CA CYS A 18 -22.19 -25.91 -3.74
C CYS A 18 -22.00 -27.38 -4.15
N ALA A 19 -21.84 -27.64 -5.45
CA ALA A 19 -21.55 -28.99 -5.92
C ALA A 19 -20.24 -29.50 -5.30
N PRO A 20 -20.19 -30.76 -4.83
CA PRO A 20 -19.00 -31.32 -4.21
C PRO A 20 -17.84 -31.32 -5.21
N HIS A 21 -16.75 -30.62 -4.87
CA HIS A 21 -15.53 -30.66 -5.67
C HIS A 21 -14.65 -31.82 -5.18
N HIS A 22 -14.16 -32.65 -6.11
CA HIS A 22 -13.29 -33.78 -5.80
C HIS A 22 -11.81 -33.34 -5.73
N PRO A 23 -10.97 -34.03 -4.92
CA PRO A 23 -9.54 -33.72 -4.84
C PRO A 23 -8.87 -33.83 -6.22
N LEU A 24 -7.80 -33.08 -6.42
CA LEU A 24 -7.00 -33.02 -7.64
C LEU A 24 -7.79 -32.58 -8.90
N GLY A 25 -8.99 -32.03 -8.75
CA GLY A 25 -9.85 -31.63 -9.86
C GLY A 25 -10.41 -32.80 -10.67
N ILE A 26 -10.52 -33.99 -10.07
CA ILE A 26 -11.08 -35.19 -10.73
C ILE A 26 -12.57 -34.97 -11.04
N ALA A 27 -13.00 -35.28 -12.26
CA ALA A 27 -14.41 -35.18 -12.66
C ALA A 27 -15.29 -36.24 -11.97
N ASP A 28 -16.57 -35.92 -11.73
CA ASP A 28 -17.50 -36.76 -10.97
C ASP A 28 -17.67 -38.18 -11.53
N ASP A 29 -17.71 -38.31 -12.86
CA ASP A 29 -17.84 -39.59 -13.56
C ASP A 29 -16.64 -40.50 -13.30
N HIS A 30 -15.44 -39.92 -13.39
CA HIS A 30 -14.19 -40.58 -13.03
C HIS A 30 -14.09 -40.88 -11.53
N TRP A 31 -14.56 -39.97 -10.68
CA TRP A 31 -14.54 -40.14 -9.22
C TRP A 31 -15.43 -41.31 -8.77
N GLN A 32 -16.60 -41.47 -9.39
CA GLN A 32 -17.50 -42.59 -9.12
C GLN A 32 -16.90 -43.93 -9.52
N ALA A 33 -16.06 -43.96 -10.56
CA ALA A 33 -15.36 -45.15 -11.03
C ALA A 33 -14.15 -45.56 -10.16
N LEU A 34 -13.64 -44.68 -9.30
CA LEU A 34 -12.52 -44.98 -8.40
C LEU A 34 -12.91 -45.94 -7.27
N SER A 35 -12.01 -46.86 -6.93
CA SER A 35 -12.11 -47.68 -5.72
C SER A 35 -11.94 -46.83 -4.45
N ASN A 36 -12.37 -47.37 -3.30
CA ASN A 36 -12.21 -46.67 -2.01
C ASN A 36 -10.75 -46.39 -1.66
N GLU A 37 -9.83 -47.30 -1.99
CA GLU A 37 -8.39 -47.10 -1.79
C GLU A 37 -7.84 -45.97 -2.65
N GLN A 38 -8.24 -45.89 -3.92
CA GLN A 38 -7.84 -44.80 -4.82
C GLN A 38 -8.40 -43.45 -4.39
N ARG A 39 -9.64 -43.40 -3.87
CA ARG A 39 -10.21 -42.17 -3.31
C ARG A 39 -9.43 -41.70 -2.09
N LEU A 40 -9.08 -42.62 -1.19
CA LEU A 40 -8.26 -42.31 -0.01
C LEU A 40 -6.88 -41.78 -0.42
N GLN A 41 -6.26 -42.39 -1.44
CA GLN A 41 -4.99 -41.92 -1.99
C GLN A 41 -5.12 -40.50 -2.57
N ALA A 42 -6.15 -40.21 -3.37
CA ALA A 42 -6.36 -38.89 -3.96
C ALA A 42 -6.52 -37.79 -2.90
N TYR A 43 -7.23 -38.06 -1.81
CA TYR A 43 -7.28 -37.14 -0.66
C TYR A 43 -5.92 -36.98 0.02
N GLY A 44 -5.15 -38.05 0.16
CA GLY A 44 -3.80 -38.01 0.71
C GLY A 44 -2.85 -37.15 -0.13
N GLU A 45 -2.92 -37.26 -1.44
CA GLU A 45 -2.15 -36.47 -2.40
C GLU A 45 -2.56 -34.99 -2.39
N GLN A 46 -3.86 -34.69 -2.41
CA GLN A 46 -4.36 -33.32 -2.30
C GLN A 46 -3.90 -32.67 -0.99
N ALA A 47 -4.03 -33.39 0.14
CA ALA A 47 -3.57 -32.89 1.43
C ALA A 47 -2.05 -32.65 1.47
N ALA A 48 -1.26 -33.41 0.71
CA ALA A 48 0.18 -33.18 0.59
C ALA A 48 0.49 -31.92 -0.23
N ILE A 49 -0.22 -31.70 -1.34
CA ILE A 49 -0.11 -30.47 -2.16
C ILE A 49 -0.51 -29.25 -1.34
N ASP A 50 -1.65 -29.31 -0.65
CA ASP A 50 -2.14 -28.20 0.17
C ASP A 50 -1.16 -27.85 1.29
N ARG A 51 -0.56 -28.86 1.94
CA ARG A 51 0.50 -28.62 2.94
C ARG A 51 1.71 -27.93 2.34
N ALA A 52 2.19 -28.39 1.18
CA ALA A 52 3.35 -27.79 0.52
C ALA A 52 3.09 -26.34 0.08
N GLU A 53 1.89 -26.05 -0.44
CA GLU A 53 1.47 -24.71 -0.81
C GLU A 53 1.42 -23.78 0.41
N ASN A 54 0.81 -24.24 1.50
CA ASN A 54 0.74 -23.48 2.74
C ASN A 54 2.12 -23.21 3.34
N GLU A 55 3.03 -24.20 3.29
CA GLU A 55 4.42 -24.04 3.73
C GLU A 55 5.17 -23.01 2.89
N ARG A 56 4.98 -23.03 1.56
CA ARG A 56 5.56 -22.04 0.63
C ARG A 56 5.05 -20.63 0.94
N GLN A 57 3.74 -20.46 1.07
CA GLN A 57 3.13 -19.18 1.40
C GLN A 57 3.61 -18.65 2.77
N ALA A 58 3.71 -19.53 3.77
CA ALA A 58 4.23 -19.16 5.08
C ALA A 58 5.73 -18.80 5.04
N ALA A 59 6.53 -19.46 4.20
CA ALA A 59 7.93 -19.12 4.00
C ALA A 59 8.09 -17.75 3.31
N GLU A 60 7.31 -17.51 2.25
CA GLU A 60 7.31 -16.24 1.51
C GLU A 60 6.86 -15.07 2.40
N ALA A 61 5.79 -15.26 3.19
CA ALA A 61 5.33 -14.26 4.15
C ALA A 61 6.44 -13.89 5.16
N ARG A 62 7.10 -14.90 5.74
CA ARG A 62 8.23 -14.69 6.68
C ARG A 62 9.41 -13.97 6.03
N ALA A 63 9.74 -14.31 4.78
CA ALA A 63 10.81 -13.67 4.04
C ALA A 63 10.49 -12.18 3.76
N SER A 64 9.24 -11.90 3.36
CA SER A 64 8.75 -10.54 3.11
C SER A 64 8.77 -9.68 4.39
N GLU A 65 8.29 -10.23 5.52
CA GLU A 65 8.33 -9.54 6.82
C GLU A 65 9.77 -9.22 7.26
N ALA A 66 10.69 -10.18 7.09
CA ALA A 66 12.11 -9.97 7.41
C ALA A 66 12.75 -8.89 6.53
N GLU A 67 12.41 -8.86 5.24
CA GLU A 67 12.88 -7.81 4.33
C GLU A 67 12.32 -6.43 4.69
N ALA A 68 11.03 -6.34 5.01
CA ALA A 68 10.39 -5.10 5.46
C ALA A 68 11.04 -4.57 6.75
N LEU A 69 11.31 -5.45 7.72
CA LEU A 69 12.03 -5.10 8.95
C LEU A 69 13.42 -4.56 8.66
N ARG A 70 14.18 -5.21 7.76
CA ARG A 70 15.50 -4.75 7.34
C ARG A 70 15.46 -3.37 6.69
N LYS A 71 14.55 -3.14 5.73
CA LYS A 71 14.36 -1.84 5.06
C LYS A 71 13.99 -0.75 6.06
N ASN A 72 13.10 -1.05 7.01
CA ASN A 72 12.71 -0.11 8.07
C ASN A 72 13.88 0.23 9.00
N ALA A 73 14.69 -0.75 9.38
CA ALA A 73 15.89 -0.53 10.21
C ALA A 73 16.94 0.33 9.48
N GLU A 74 17.18 0.06 8.19
CA GLU A 74 18.07 0.88 7.36
C GLU A 74 17.58 2.33 7.26
N LEU A 75 16.30 2.53 6.99
CA LEU A 75 15.70 3.86 6.93
C LEU A 75 15.80 4.59 8.26
N ALA A 76 15.56 3.90 9.39
CA ALA A 76 15.69 4.48 10.72
C ALA A 76 17.13 4.90 11.03
N GLU A 77 18.12 4.09 10.66
CA GLU A 77 19.52 4.44 10.86
C GLU A 77 19.93 5.62 9.98
N ARG A 78 19.53 5.64 8.70
CA ARG A 78 19.75 6.77 7.79
C ARG A 78 19.14 8.06 8.32
N ARG A 79 17.93 7.99 8.89
CA ARG A 79 17.29 9.14 9.56
C ARG A 79 18.09 9.62 10.76
N ARG A 80 18.67 8.71 11.55
CA ARG A 80 19.46 9.04 12.75
C ARG A 80 20.77 9.76 12.39
N VAL A 81 21.42 9.35 11.31
CA VAL A 81 22.74 9.90 10.91
C VAL A 81 22.66 11.04 9.89
N ALA A 82 21.46 11.35 9.37
CA ALA A 82 21.25 12.40 8.40
C ALA A 82 21.71 13.78 8.93
N ARG A 83 22.49 14.48 8.10
CA ARG A 83 22.98 15.83 8.39
C ARG A 83 21.90 16.87 8.08
N ASP A 84 22.16 18.09 8.53
CA ASP A 84 21.28 19.22 8.18
C ASP A 84 21.26 19.40 6.67
N GLY A 85 20.06 19.49 6.08
CA GLY A 85 19.87 19.51 4.63
C GLY A 85 19.70 18.13 3.98
N GLU A 86 19.91 17.03 4.70
CA GLU A 86 19.73 15.66 4.17
C GLU A 86 18.38 15.04 4.58
N ARG A 87 17.59 15.72 5.41
CA ARG A 87 16.31 15.20 5.92
C ARG A 87 15.27 16.30 6.01
N VAL A 88 14.10 16.11 5.41
CA VAL A 88 12.97 17.06 5.43
C VAL A 88 11.72 16.41 6.02
N GLN A 89 10.99 17.17 6.83
CA GLN A 89 9.67 16.77 7.32
C GLN A 89 8.61 17.51 6.52
N CYS A 90 7.63 16.77 6.01
CA CYS A 90 6.55 17.32 5.22
C CYS A 90 5.19 16.91 5.77
N VAL A 91 4.20 17.77 5.58
CA VAL A 91 2.79 17.51 5.85
C VAL A 91 2.00 17.79 4.58
N LEU A 92 1.35 16.75 4.07
CA LEU A 92 0.36 16.83 3.01
C LEU A 92 -1.00 17.10 3.66
N GLY A 93 -1.52 18.31 3.47
CA GLY A 93 -2.79 18.76 4.04
C GLY A 93 -3.76 19.24 2.97
N ASP A 94 -5.05 19.33 3.31
CA ASP A 94 -6.13 19.77 2.43
C ASP A 94 -6.07 19.12 1.03
N ALA A 95 -5.81 17.81 1.01
CA ALA A 95 -5.44 17.09 -0.21
C ALA A 95 -6.55 16.17 -0.72
N GLU A 96 -6.54 15.98 -2.03
CA GLU A 96 -7.37 15.03 -2.75
C GLU A 96 -6.49 14.16 -3.65
N ALA A 97 -6.82 12.87 -3.71
CA ALA A 97 -6.18 11.90 -4.59
C ALA A 97 -7.17 11.36 -5.63
N SER A 98 -6.67 11.00 -6.81
CA SER A 98 -7.45 10.37 -7.87
C SER A 98 -7.59 8.87 -7.60
N ILE A 99 -8.58 8.49 -6.78
CA ILE A 99 -8.80 7.09 -6.37
C ILE A 99 -9.97 6.50 -7.15
N GLY A 100 -9.67 5.61 -8.09
CA GLY A 100 -10.66 5.03 -9.00
C GLY A 100 -11.28 6.09 -9.93
N ASN A 101 -10.42 6.90 -10.56
CA ASN A 101 -10.76 7.96 -11.51
C ASN A 101 -11.71 9.04 -10.97
N ARG A 102 -11.74 9.22 -9.65
CA ARG A 102 -12.48 10.28 -8.97
C ARG A 102 -11.58 10.96 -7.96
N TRP A 103 -11.65 12.28 -7.92
CA TRP A 103 -11.02 13.05 -6.87
C TRP A 103 -11.70 12.76 -5.54
N ARG A 104 -10.91 12.34 -4.56
CA ARG A 104 -11.35 11.99 -3.21
C ARG A 104 -10.49 12.72 -2.20
N LYS A 105 -11.12 13.33 -1.20
CA LYS A 105 -10.40 13.86 -0.04
C LYS A 105 -9.66 12.72 0.64
N ILE A 106 -8.45 13.01 1.09
CA ILE A 106 -7.61 12.06 1.83
C ILE A 106 -7.32 12.58 3.23
N GLU A 107 -7.02 11.66 4.14
CA GLU A 107 -6.47 11.99 5.45
C GLU A 107 -5.12 12.72 5.29
N PRO A 108 -4.80 13.72 6.13
CA PRO A 108 -3.48 14.35 6.12
C PRO A 108 -2.36 13.35 6.35
N VAL A 109 -1.25 13.50 5.64
CA VAL A 109 -0.11 12.58 5.72
C VAL A 109 1.14 13.33 6.15
N ALA A 110 1.77 12.88 7.23
CA ALA A 110 3.09 13.34 7.64
C ALA A 110 4.17 12.44 7.02
N LEU A 111 5.20 13.06 6.46
CA LEU A 111 6.31 12.41 5.77
C LEU A 111 7.61 12.86 6.40
N ASP A 112 8.53 11.91 6.56
CA ASP A 112 9.89 12.16 7.01
C ASP A 112 10.86 11.56 5.99
N LEU A 113 11.35 12.42 5.10
CA LEU A 113 12.10 12.06 3.92
C LEU A 113 13.59 12.31 4.15
N VAL A 114 14.41 11.36 3.72
CA VAL A 114 15.87 11.45 3.76
C VAL A 114 16.39 11.43 2.33
N LEU A 115 17.47 12.17 2.10
CA LEU A 115 18.15 12.31 0.83
C LEU A 115 18.39 10.94 0.17
N GLY A 116 17.91 10.79 -1.06
CA GLY A 116 18.09 9.59 -1.88
C GLY A 116 17.28 8.37 -1.44
N LEU A 117 16.43 8.48 -0.42
CA LEU A 117 15.57 7.39 0.02
C LEU A 117 14.16 7.54 -0.52
N ARG A 118 13.60 6.40 -0.93
CA ARG A 118 12.18 6.25 -1.28
C ARG A 118 11.42 5.79 -0.05
N VAL A 119 10.34 6.49 0.27
CA VAL A 119 9.45 6.19 1.39
C VAL A 119 8.08 5.81 0.83
N PRO A 120 7.63 4.55 0.97
CA PRO A 120 6.28 4.17 0.60
C PRO A 120 5.27 4.81 1.56
N LEU A 121 4.14 5.25 1.02
CA LEU A 121 3.01 5.78 1.77
C LEU A 121 1.69 5.24 1.20
N THR A 122 0.64 5.29 2.03
CA THR A 122 -0.71 4.93 1.61
C THR A 122 -1.62 6.14 1.79
N LEU A 123 -2.25 6.57 0.71
CA LEU A 123 -3.24 7.63 0.71
C LEU A 123 -4.62 7.02 0.98
N ILE A 124 -5.32 7.57 1.96
CA ILE A 124 -6.51 6.95 2.54
C ILE A 124 -7.67 7.94 2.53
N GLU A 125 -8.82 7.54 1.98
CA GLU A 125 -10.07 8.29 2.08
C GLU A 125 -10.57 8.26 3.54
N PRO A 126 -10.93 9.42 4.14
CA PRO A 126 -11.50 9.45 5.48
C PRO A 126 -12.73 8.55 5.56
N ALA A 127 -12.85 7.79 6.64
CA ALA A 127 -13.97 6.88 6.82
C ALA A 127 -15.26 7.67 7.12
N ASP A 128 -16.08 7.93 6.10
CA ASP A 128 -17.46 8.38 6.28
C ASP A 128 -18.43 7.35 5.67
N ARG A 129 -18.95 6.48 6.55
CA ARG A 129 -19.99 5.44 6.32
C ARG A 129 -19.86 4.55 5.06
N SER A 130 -18.74 4.60 4.35
CA SER A 130 -18.48 3.96 3.06
C SER A 130 -17.18 3.15 3.09
N ILE A 131 -16.98 2.34 2.05
CA ILE A 131 -15.78 1.48 1.90
C ILE A 131 -14.53 2.37 1.88
N ARG A 132 -13.63 2.18 2.87
CA ARG A 132 -12.37 2.93 3.00
C ARG A 132 -11.45 2.60 1.83
N ARG A 133 -11.35 3.52 0.86
CA ARG A 133 -10.48 3.37 -0.30
C ARG A 133 -9.05 3.78 0.04
N ARG A 134 -8.09 3.13 -0.60
CA ARG A 134 -6.66 3.33 -0.40
C ARG A 134 -5.95 3.35 -1.74
N MET A 135 -4.84 4.09 -1.81
CA MET A 135 -3.95 4.12 -2.97
C MET A 135 -2.50 4.12 -2.47
N ALA A 136 -1.66 3.27 -3.07
CA ALA A 136 -0.23 3.26 -2.81
C ALA A 136 0.44 4.45 -3.53
N ALA A 137 1.42 5.04 -2.87
CA ALA A 137 2.25 6.10 -3.42
C ALA A 137 3.65 6.03 -2.81
N ASN A 138 4.59 6.72 -3.44
CA ASN A 138 5.97 6.83 -2.98
C ASN A 138 6.38 8.30 -2.85
N ALA A 139 7.20 8.60 -1.84
CA ALA A 139 7.80 9.90 -1.63
C ALA A 139 9.33 9.82 -1.72
N THR A 140 9.96 10.80 -2.35
CA THR A 140 11.43 10.90 -2.44
C THR A 140 11.89 12.32 -2.18
N PHE A 141 13.14 12.46 -1.73
CA PHE A 141 13.81 13.74 -1.60
C PHE A 141 15.22 13.68 -2.17
N ASP A 142 15.58 14.61 -3.05
CA ASP A 142 16.90 14.67 -3.71
C ASP A 142 17.81 15.79 -3.19
N GLY A 143 17.39 16.48 -2.10
CA GLY A 143 18.12 17.60 -1.50
C GLY A 143 17.51 18.95 -1.83
N GLN A 144 16.71 19.05 -2.89
CA GLN A 144 16.00 20.28 -3.27
C GLN A 144 14.54 20.03 -3.68
N ILE A 145 14.22 18.84 -4.16
CA ILE A 145 12.93 18.48 -4.69
C ILE A 145 12.34 17.35 -3.84
N VAL A 146 11.16 17.62 -3.28
CA VAL A 146 10.28 16.58 -2.76
C VAL A 146 9.38 16.11 -3.89
N SER A 147 9.37 14.81 -4.18
CA SER A 147 8.50 14.23 -5.20
C SER A 147 7.54 13.22 -4.55
N LEU A 148 6.28 13.24 -4.95
CA LEU A 148 5.29 12.21 -4.62
C LEU A 148 4.80 11.60 -5.93
N CYS A 149 4.85 10.27 -6.04
CA CYS A 149 4.49 9.53 -7.25
C CYS A 149 3.43 8.46 -6.95
N PRO A 150 2.52 8.15 -7.90
CA PRO A 150 1.57 7.05 -7.76
C PRO A 150 2.26 5.69 -7.84
N GLY A 151 1.77 4.72 -7.06
CA GLY A 151 2.26 3.34 -7.10
C GLY A 151 3.35 3.03 -6.07
N ASP A 152 3.80 1.78 -6.09
CA ASP A 152 4.85 1.22 -5.24
C ASP A 152 6.11 0.83 -6.05
N SER A 153 6.04 0.87 -7.39
CA SER A 153 7.10 0.43 -8.30
C SER A 153 8.20 1.49 -8.51
N ALA A 154 9.31 1.06 -9.10
CA ALA A 154 10.41 1.96 -9.47
C ALA A 154 10.24 2.65 -10.83
N ASP A 155 9.29 2.16 -11.62
CA ASP A 155 8.94 2.66 -12.96
C ASP A 155 7.84 3.72 -12.86
N ASP A 156 8.06 4.72 -12.00
CA ASP A 156 7.17 5.86 -11.85
C ASP A 156 7.22 6.69 -13.16
N ASP A 157 6.08 6.84 -13.85
CA ASP A 157 5.97 7.81 -14.95
C ASP A 157 6.23 9.23 -14.37
N PRO A 158 7.33 9.89 -14.76
CA PRO A 158 7.68 11.20 -14.22
C PRO A 158 6.57 12.25 -14.43
N GLY A 159 5.72 12.05 -15.44
CA GLY A 159 4.61 12.95 -15.77
C GLY A 159 3.46 12.95 -14.76
N ASN A 160 3.34 11.91 -13.92
CA ASN A 160 2.24 11.79 -12.96
C ASN A 160 2.64 12.16 -11.52
N CYS A 161 3.93 12.38 -11.26
CA CYS A 161 4.42 12.80 -9.96
C CYS A 161 4.11 14.28 -9.69
N VAL A 162 3.77 14.63 -8.46
CA VAL A 162 3.83 16.03 -8.00
C VAL A 162 5.20 16.31 -7.42
N ARG A 163 5.69 17.53 -7.64
CA ARG A 163 7.03 17.95 -7.22
C ARG A 163 6.95 19.29 -6.53
N MET A 164 7.70 19.41 -5.44
CA MET A 164 7.85 20.65 -4.68
C MET A 164 9.34 20.98 -4.62
N LEU A 165 9.70 22.10 -5.24
CA LEU A 165 11.08 22.61 -5.27
C LEU A 165 11.27 23.61 -4.14
N GLY A 166 12.32 23.43 -3.34
CA GLY A 166 12.71 24.37 -2.30
C GLY A 166 14.22 24.56 -2.27
N THR A 167 14.65 25.78 -1.98
CA THR A 167 16.04 26.01 -1.58
C THR A 167 16.25 25.64 -0.12
N TYR A 168 17.50 25.55 0.33
CA TYR A 168 17.83 25.36 1.73
C TYR A 168 17.16 26.41 2.64
N GLY A 169 17.11 27.67 2.19
CA GLY A 169 16.49 28.76 2.93
C GLY A 169 14.97 28.63 3.05
N ASP A 170 14.32 28.05 2.04
CA ASP A 170 12.87 27.83 2.03
C ASP A 170 12.48 26.73 3.02
N TYR A 171 13.17 25.58 2.96
CA TYR A 171 12.97 24.51 3.93
C TYR A 171 13.29 24.93 5.37
N ARG A 172 14.28 25.81 5.57
CA ARG A 172 14.60 26.32 6.91
C ARG A 172 13.49 27.18 7.51
N ARG A 173 12.75 27.93 6.69
CA ARG A 173 11.62 28.77 7.16
C ARG A 173 10.28 28.01 7.15
N GLY A 174 10.25 26.83 6.55
CA GLY A 174 9.05 26.11 6.20
C GLY A 174 8.44 26.67 4.91
N ILE A 175 8.51 25.87 3.85
CA ILE A 175 7.86 26.16 2.57
C ILE A 175 6.48 25.51 2.56
N ASP A 176 5.49 26.21 2.03
CA ASP A 176 4.13 25.70 1.80
C ASP A 176 3.77 25.97 0.34
N GLN A 177 3.49 24.91 -0.41
CA GLN A 177 3.19 24.99 -1.83
C GLN A 177 1.92 24.21 -2.15
N ARG A 178 1.09 24.79 -3.02
CA ARG A 178 0.00 24.05 -3.66
C ARG A 178 0.59 23.13 -4.73
N ILE A 179 0.28 21.84 -4.61
CA ILE A 179 0.65 20.82 -5.57
C ILE A 179 -0.58 20.39 -6.36
N ASP A 180 -0.39 20.10 -7.64
CA ASP A 180 -1.45 19.68 -8.55
C ASP A 180 -0.86 18.78 -9.64
N SER A 181 -1.45 17.61 -9.81
CA SER A 181 -1.18 16.67 -10.91
C SER A 181 -2.53 16.23 -11.46
N SER A 182 -2.64 16.11 -12.78
CA SER A 182 -3.91 15.85 -13.47
C SER A 182 -4.58 14.54 -13.07
N HIS A 183 -3.79 13.53 -12.68
CA HIS A 183 -4.28 12.16 -12.49
C HIS A 183 -3.85 11.49 -11.18
N PHE A 184 -3.21 12.23 -10.27
CA PHE A 184 -2.65 11.63 -9.06
C PHE A 184 -3.10 12.32 -7.78
N LEU A 185 -2.59 13.53 -7.54
CA LEU A 185 -2.68 14.18 -6.25
C LEU A 185 -2.76 15.70 -6.43
N ARG A 186 -3.61 16.34 -5.64
CA ARG A 186 -3.66 17.80 -5.52
C ARG A 186 -3.91 18.21 -4.07
N GLY A 187 -3.37 19.34 -3.64
CA GLY A 187 -3.49 19.77 -2.24
C GLY A 187 -2.44 20.78 -1.85
N ARG A 188 -2.15 20.87 -0.55
CA ARG A 188 -1.03 21.66 -0.02
C ARG A 188 0.02 20.76 0.60
N LEU A 189 1.27 20.98 0.22
CA LEU A 189 2.42 20.33 0.79
C LEU A 189 3.24 21.38 1.53
N ARG A 190 3.32 21.23 2.85
CA ARG A 190 4.21 22.03 3.68
C ARG A 190 5.43 21.19 4.04
N CYS A 191 6.63 21.70 3.85
CA CYS A 191 7.85 21.02 4.25
C CYS A 191 8.81 21.94 4.98
N GLU A 192 9.52 21.40 5.97
CA GLU A 192 10.52 22.12 6.74
C GLU A 192 11.64 21.20 7.20
N TRP A 193 12.80 21.78 7.50
CA TRP A 193 13.88 21.03 8.14
C TRP A 193 13.48 20.67 9.58
N PRO A 194 13.73 19.43 10.02
CA PRO A 194 13.43 19.03 11.40
C PRO A 194 14.25 19.90 12.35
N TYR A 195 13.58 20.52 13.32
CA TYR A 195 14.27 21.26 14.38
C TYR A 195 15.08 20.27 15.23
N ARG A 196 16.41 20.39 15.26
CA ARG A 196 17.23 19.66 16.23
C ARG A 196 16.89 20.17 17.62
N SER A 197 16.08 19.42 18.36
CA SER A 197 15.79 19.64 19.78
C SER A 197 17.04 19.37 20.62
N GLY A 198 18.03 20.27 20.53
CA GLY A 198 19.23 20.28 21.36
C GLY A 198 19.33 21.50 22.29
N ALA A 199 18.36 22.42 22.26
CA ALA A 199 18.42 23.71 22.96
C ALA A 199 17.20 24.01 23.84
N LEU A 200 16.44 23.00 24.27
CA LEU A 200 15.23 23.17 25.06
C LEU A 200 15.35 22.59 26.48
N HIS A 201 16.45 22.89 27.19
CA HIS A 201 16.56 22.65 28.63
C HIS A 201 17.52 23.59 29.37
N ASP A 202 17.50 24.89 29.04
CA ASP A 202 18.07 25.91 29.94
C ASP A 202 17.33 27.25 29.82
N ARG A 203 16.10 27.28 30.31
CA ARG A 203 15.43 28.51 30.74
C ARG A 203 14.65 28.23 32.00
N ARG A 204 15.37 28.11 33.12
CA ARG A 204 14.85 28.51 34.43
C ARG A 204 15.42 29.90 34.73
N HIS A 205 14.60 30.92 34.57
CA HIS A 205 14.68 32.15 35.34
C HIS A 205 13.29 32.42 35.90
#